data_AF-A0A124FU12-F1
#
_entry.id   AF-A0A124FU12-F1
#
_cell.length_a   1.000
_cell.length_b   1.000
_cell.length_c   1.000
_cell.angle_alpha   90.00
_cell.angle_beta   90.00
_cell.angle_gamma   90.00
#
_symmetry.space_group_name_H-M   'P 1'
#
loop_
_entity.id
_entity.type
_entity.pdbx_description
1 polymer ?
#
loop_
_entity_poly.entity_id
_entity_poly.type
_entity_poly.pdbx_seq_one_letter_code
_entity_poly.pdbx_strand_id
1 'polypeptide(L)'
;MNKKFLKALSKIYLVFGIVLIFFAFSIIAITFYPQLWYSLSKTATETEAATIQEQLIEIEEYEPEEEGKEPKITLPPLDTSLPKENLLRIASIGVDSEISQEQDPDKGLDEGIWMVPNFGTPEINDLPIIIAAHRFGYVYWSSDFRQKSSFYNLPKLKVGDRVQIIWNQR
;
A
#
# COMPACT_ATOMS: atom_id res chain seq x y z
N MET A 1 -41.80 -39.07 30.42
CA MET A 1 -41.64 -38.28 29.18
C MET A 1 -42.05 -39.14 27.97
N ASN A 2 -42.86 -38.62 27.05
CA ASN A 2 -43.47 -39.41 25.98
C ASN A 2 -42.42 -39.81 24.91
N LYS A 3 -42.32 -41.10 24.56
CA LYS A 3 -41.35 -41.62 23.56
C LYS A 3 -41.50 -40.94 22.19
N LYS A 4 -42.71 -40.49 21.82
CA LYS A 4 -42.95 -39.75 20.57
C LYS A 4 -42.31 -38.35 20.61
N PHE A 5 -42.40 -37.67 21.75
CA PHE A 5 -41.80 -36.35 21.96
C PHE A 5 -40.27 -36.41 21.88
N LEU A 6 -39.65 -37.39 22.55
CA LEU A 6 -38.21 -37.64 22.48
C LEU A 6 -37.72 -37.89 21.04
N LYS A 7 -38.46 -38.67 20.25
CA LYS A 7 -38.12 -38.93 18.84
C LYS A 7 -38.23 -37.66 17.98
N ALA A 8 -39.23 -36.81 18.21
CA ALA A 8 -39.38 -35.54 17.49
C ALA A 8 -38.24 -34.57 17.83
N LEU A 9 -37.92 -34.42 19.11
CA LEU A 9 -36.83 -33.55 19.58
C LEU A 9 -35.46 -34.00 19.02
N SER A 10 -35.21 -35.31 19.00
CA SER A 10 -33.98 -35.87 18.41
C SER A 10 -33.86 -35.58 16.90
N LYS A 11 -34.95 -35.66 16.13
CA LYS A 11 -34.96 -35.31 14.71
C LYS A 11 -34.67 -33.81 14.49
N ILE A 12 -35.30 -32.94 15.28
CA ILE A 12 -35.08 -31.49 15.22
C ILE A 12 -33.61 -31.17 15.52
N TYR A 13 -33.06 -31.75 16.59
CA TYR A 13 -31.65 -31.58 16.95
C TYR A 13 -30.71 -32.03 15.83
N LEU A 14 -30.99 -33.18 15.20
CA LEU A 14 -30.17 -33.72 14.13
C LEU A 14 -30.20 -32.81 12.89
N VAL A 15 -31.39 -32.36 12.46
CA VAL A 15 -31.52 -31.42 11.33
C VAL A 15 -30.81 -30.11 11.62
N PHE A 16 -31.00 -29.56 12.82
CA PHE A 16 -30.36 -28.31 13.23
C PHE A 16 -28.82 -28.45 13.25
N GLY A 17 -28.31 -29.57 13.75
CA GLY A 17 -26.88 -29.87 13.74
C GLY A 17 -26.31 -29.94 12.31
N ILE A 18 -27.00 -30.60 11.38
CA ILE A 18 -26.57 -30.64 9.97
C ILE A 18 -26.54 -29.25 9.35
N VAL A 19 -27.56 -28.42 9.61
CA VAL A 19 -27.62 -27.05 9.09
C VAL A 19 -26.47 -26.20 9.64
N LEU A 20 -26.17 -26.30 10.93
CA LEU A 20 -25.05 -25.58 11.53
C LEU A 20 -23.69 -26.03 10.97
N ILE A 21 -23.51 -27.33 10.78
CA ILE A 21 -22.28 -27.88 10.17
C ILE A 21 -22.13 -27.35 8.74
N PHE A 22 -23.20 -27.36 7.95
CA PHE A 22 -23.18 -26.81 6.59
C PHE A 22 -22.79 -25.33 6.60
N PHE A 23 -23.41 -24.52 7.48
CA PHE A 23 -23.07 -23.11 7.63
C PHE A 23 -21.61 -22.87 8.01
N ALA A 24 -21.08 -23.66 8.95
CA ALA A 24 -19.68 -23.57 9.36
C ALA A 24 -18.74 -23.83 8.18
N PHE A 25 -19.00 -24.88 7.38
CA PHE A 25 -18.21 -25.16 6.19
C PHE A 25 -18.36 -24.08 5.12
N SER A 26 -19.54 -23.49 4.94
CA SER A 26 -19.73 -22.36 4.02
C SER A 26 -18.92 -21.13 4.42
N ILE A 27 -18.89 -20.79 5.72
CA ILE A 27 -18.09 -19.65 6.22
C ILE A 27 -16.61 -19.90 5.96
N ILE A 28 -16.13 -21.10 6.26
CA ILE A 28 -14.73 -21.48 5.99
C ILE A 28 -14.45 -21.36 4.48
N ALA A 29 -15.30 -21.92 3.62
CA ALA A 29 -15.14 -21.85 2.17
C ALA A 29 -15.07 -20.40 1.64
N ILE A 30 -15.88 -19.48 2.20
CA ILE A 30 -15.84 -18.06 1.84
C ILE A 30 -14.46 -17.43 2.15
N THR A 31 -13.85 -17.77 3.28
CA THR A 31 -12.51 -17.24 3.63
C THR A 31 -11.40 -17.72 2.68
N PHE A 32 -11.56 -18.91 2.09
CA PHE A 32 -10.62 -19.47 1.11
C PHE A 32 -11.03 -19.23 -0.34
N TYR A 33 -12.19 -18.61 -0.58
CA TYR A 33 -12.70 -18.35 -1.93
C TYR A 33 -11.71 -17.56 -2.80
N PRO A 34 -11.07 -16.47 -2.31
CA PRO A 34 -10.11 -15.73 -3.13
C PRO A 34 -8.99 -16.63 -3.63
N GLN A 35 -8.38 -17.41 -2.74
CA GLN A 35 -7.27 -18.30 -3.08
C GLN A 35 -7.68 -19.40 -4.08
N LEU A 36 -8.89 -19.94 -3.95
CA LEU A 36 -9.43 -20.90 -4.93
C LEU A 36 -9.65 -20.24 -6.29
N TRP A 37 -10.18 -19.01 -6.31
CA TRP A 37 -10.41 -18.25 -7.54
C TRP A 37 -9.12 -17.95 -8.30
N TYR A 38 -8.09 -17.41 -7.62
CA TYR A 38 -6.79 -17.12 -8.23
C TYR A 38 -6.05 -18.37 -8.71
N SER A 39 -6.26 -19.53 -8.09
CA SER A 39 -5.59 -20.77 -8.51
C SER A 39 -6.24 -21.42 -9.74
N LEU A 40 -7.55 -21.22 -9.94
CA LEU A 40 -8.30 -21.81 -11.06
C LEU A 40 -8.38 -20.88 -12.27
N SER A 41 -8.46 -19.56 -12.04
CA SER A 41 -8.59 -18.56 -13.10
C SER A 41 -7.23 -17.95 -13.43
N LYS A 42 -6.73 -18.26 -14.63
CA LYS A 42 -5.47 -17.67 -15.16
C LYS A 42 -5.58 -16.16 -15.43
N THR A 43 -6.78 -15.64 -15.57
CA THR A 43 -7.07 -14.23 -15.88
C THR A 43 -7.54 -13.41 -14.67
N ALA A 44 -7.63 -14.01 -13.48
CA ALA A 44 -8.07 -13.30 -12.26
C ALA A 44 -7.19 -12.07 -11.98
N THR A 45 -5.87 -12.23 -12.07
CA THR A 45 -4.91 -11.12 -11.86
C THR A 45 -5.10 -10.00 -12.89
N GLU A 46 -5.30 -10.34 -14.17
CA GLU A 46 -5.50 -9.35 -15.24
C GLU A 46 -6.82 -8.60 -15.08
N THR A 47 -7.88 -9.30 -14.66
CA THR A 47 -9.22 -8.71 -14.48
C THR A 47 -9.23 -7.72 -13.31
N GLU A 48 -8.59 -8.07 -12.19
CA GLU A 48 -8.48 -7.15 -11.06
C GLU A 48 -7.54 -5.97 -11.34
N ALA A 49 -6.44 -6.21 -12.06
CA ALA A 49 -5.57 -5.14 -12.52
C ALA A 49 -6.32 -4.17 -13.43
N ALA A 50 -7.21 -4.65 -14.30
CA ALA A 50 -8.06 -3.80 -15.13
C ALA A 50 -9.06 -2.98 -14.31
N THR A 51 -9.68 -3.54 -13.26
CA THR A 51 -10.57 -2.78 -12.37
C THR A 51 -9.84 -1.69 -11.60
N ILE A 52 -8.59 -1.93 -11.18
CA ILE A 52 -7.75 -0.89 -10.57
C ILE A 52 -7.45 0.23 -11.58
N GLN A 53 -7.18 -0.11 -12.85
CA GLN A 53 -6.95 0.87 -13.90
C GLN A 53 -8.20 1.68 -14.24
N GLU A 54 -9.38 1.06 -14.25
CA GLU A 54 -10.66 1.75 -14.49
C GLU A 54 -10.96 2.77 -13.37
N GLN A 55 -10.64 2.44 -12.11
CA GLN A 55 -10.71 3.39 -11.00
C GLN A 55 -9.70 4.55 -11.11
N LEU A 56 -8.55 4.35 -11.76
CA LEU A 56 -7.60 5.45 -12.02
C LEU A 56 -8.14 6.42 -13.08
N ILE A 57 -8.86 5.92 -14.09
CA ILE A 57 -9.48 6.75 -15.14
C ILE A 57 -10.57 7.66 -14.55
N GLU A 58 -11.34 7.18 -13.56
CA GLU A 58 -12.34 8.01 -12.85
C GLU A 58 -11.69 9.11 -11.98
N ILE A 59 -10.43 8.93 -11.54
CA ILE A 59 -9.67 9.94 -10.80
C ILE A 59 -9.05 10.99 -11.74
N GLU A 60 -8.77 10.63 -13.01
CA GLU A 60 -8.29 11.55 -14.05
C GLU A 60 -9.37 12.55 -14.53
N GLU A 61 -10.65 12.36 -14.19
CA GLU A 61 -11.72 13.33 -14.45
C GLU A 61 -11.78 14.46 -13.41
N TYR A 62 -10.69 14.67 -12.65
CA TYR A 62 -10.41 15.95 -12.01
C TYR A 62 -9.70 16.85 -13.03
N GLU A 63 -10.38 17.91 -13.46
CA GLU A 63 -9.88 18.96 -14.35
C GLU A 63 -8.40 19.27 -14.04
N PRO A 64 -7.45 19.04 -14.97
CA PRO A 64 -6.10 19.51 -14.79
C PRO A 64 -6.17 21.05 -14.69
N GLU A 65 -5.81 21.58 -13.53
CA GLU A 65 -5.60 23.02 -13.36
C GLU A 65 -4.67 23.51 -14.48
N GLU A 66 -5.11 24.58 -15.15
CA GLU A 66 -4.52 25.10 -16.39
C GLU A 66 -2.98 25.10 -16.41
N GLU A 67 -2.42 24.57 -17.50
CA GLU A 67 -1.03 24.80 -17.94
C GLU A 67 -0.77 26.31 -18.02
N GLY A 68 -0.21 26.87 -16.96
CA GLY A 68 0.00 28.30 -16.81
C GLY A 68 1.40 28.62 -16.30
N LYS A 69 2.40 28.39 -17.17
CA LYS A 69 3.86 28.63 -17.02
C LYS A 69 4.59 27.52 -16.25
N GLU A 70 5.55 26.88 -16.92
CA GLU A 70 6.58 26.06 -16.26
C GLU A 70 7.17 26.86 -15.09
N PRO A 71 6.96 26.43 -13.83
CA PRO A 71 7.62 27.07 -12.72
C PRO A 71 9.11 26.82 -12.90
N LYS A 72 9.90 27.88 -13.14
CA LYS A 72 11.35 27.79 -13.03
C LYS A 72 11.67 27.25 -11.65
N ILE A 73 12.09 26.00 -11.56
CA ILE A 73 12.49 25.37 -10.31
C ILE A 73 13.67 26.17 -9.76
N THR A 74 13.44 26.91 -8.68
CA THR A 74 14.53 27.45 -7.88
C THR A 74 14.73 26.54 -6.68
N LEU A 75 15.75 25.69 -6.76
CA LEU A 75 16.16 24.87 -5.63
C LEU A 75 16.53 25.76 -4.43
N PRO A 76 16.24 25.33 -3.18
CA PRO A 76 16.75 25.98 -1.97
C PRO A 76 18.28 26.09 -2.02
N PRO A 77 18.90 27.08 -1.35
CA PRO A 77 20.36 27.16 -1.28
C PRO A 77 20.96 25.91 -0.63
N LEU A 78 22.21 25.60 -0.97
CA LEU A 78 22.95 24.51 -0.35
C LEU A 78 23.09 24.78 1.16
N ASP A 79 22.68 23.83 1.99
CA ASP A 79 22.81 23.87 3.44
C ASP A 79 23.68 22.71 3.93
N THR A 80 24.94 23.00 4.23
CA THR A 80 25.91 22.00 4.71
C THR A 80 25.57 21.38 6.08
N SER A 81 24.57 21.91 6.80
CA SER A 81 24.07 21.30 8.04
C SER A 81 23.15 20.11 7.79
N LEU A 82 22.64 19.95 6.56
CA LEU A 82 21.82 18.81 6.18
C LEU A 82 22.68 17.55 5.93
N PRO A 83 22.10 16.34 6.12
CA PRO A 83 22.76 15.07 5.78
C PRO A 83 23.17 15.01 4.31
N LYS A 84 24.25 14.27 4.03
CA LYS A 84 24.74 14.11 2.65
C LYS A 84 23.89 13.13 1.86
N GLU A 85 23.29 12.19 2.57
CA GLU A 85 22.35 11.20 2.06
C GLU A 85 21.04 11.89 1.69
N ASN A 86 20.40 11.43 0.61
CA ASN A 86 19.10 11.93 0.21
C ASN A 86 18.02 11.28 1.09
N LEU A 87 17.17 12.09 1.73
CA LEU A 87 16.23 11.61 2.74
C LEU A 87 14.79 11.98 2.37
N LEU A 88 13.87 11.08 2.69
CA LEU A 88 12.46 11.40 2.76
C LEU A 88 12.07 11.62 4.22
N ARG A 89 11.49 12.78 4.52
CA ARG A 89 10.96 13.11 5.84
C ARG A 89 9.50 13.50 5.77
N ILE A 90 8.67 12.78 6.52
CA ILE A 90 7.25 13.09 6.72
C ILE A 90 6.96 13.02 8.22
N ALA A 91 7.22 14.14 8.89
CA ALA A 91 7.24 14.22 10.35
C ALA A 91 5.90 13.83 11.00
N SER A 92 4.76 14.12 10.37
CA SER A 92 3.43 13.81 10.92
C SER A 92 3.15 12.32 11.08
N ILE A 93 3.87 11.46 10.34
CA ILE A 93 3.71 10.01 10.37
C ILE A 93 4.98 9.25 10.79
N GLY A 94 6.06 9.97 11.13
CA GLY A 94 7.30 9.42 11.64
C GLY A 94 8.24 8.83 10.57
N VAL A 95 8.00 9.12 9.29
CA VAL A 95 8.89 8.70 8.20
C VAL A 95 10.12 9.61 8.17
N ASP A 96 11.32 9.02 8.24
CA ASP A 96 12.61 9.73 8.24
C ASP A 96 13.73 8.74 7.88
N SER A 97 13.97 8.53 6.58
CA SER A 97 14.91 7.51 6.09
C SER A 97 15.55 7.92 4.77
N GLU A 98 16.69 7.32 4.48
CA GLU A 98 17.37 7.42 3.19
C GLU A 98 16.51 6.90 2.05
N ILE A 99 16.62 7.58 0.91
CA ILE A 99 16.00 7.24 -0.36
C ILE A 99 17.03 6.46 -1.17
N SER A 100 16.79 5.17 -1.35
CA SER A 100 17.52 4.34 -2.30
C SER A 100 17.27 4.82 -3.73
N GLN A 101 18.34 4.87 -4.51
CA GLN A 101 18.33 5.24 -5.95
C GLN A 101 18.74 4.04 -6.82
N GLU A 102 18.63 2.83 -6.28
CA GLU A 102 18.89 1.60 -7.01
C GLU A 102 18.03 1.51 -8.28
N GLN A 103 18.59 0.91 -9.33
CA GLN A 103 17.86 0.70 -10.58
C GLN A 103 16.86 -0.45 -10.47
N ASP A 104 17.18 -1.43 -9.63
CA ASP A 104 16.38 -2.61 -9.41
C ASP A 104 15.38 -2.36 -8.28
N PRO A 105 14.07 -2.60 -8.50
CA PRO A 105 13.03 -2.33 -7.51
C PRO A 105 13.17 -3.21 -6.26
N ASP A 106 13.58 -4.48 -6.42
CA ASP A 106 13.67 -5.41 -5.31
C ASP A 106 14.81 -5.00 -4.37
N LYS A 107 15.97 -4.61 -4.91
CA LYS A 107 17.08 -4.06 -4.12
C LYS A 107 16.70 -2.74 -3.45
N GLY A 108 16.11 -1.80 -4.20
CA GLY A 108 15.75 -0.50 -3.67
C GLY A 108 14.74 -0.58 -2.53
N LEU A 109 13.73 -1.43 -2.66
CA LEU A 109 12.73 -1.64 -1.62
C LEU A 109 13.24 -2.49 -0.44
N ASP A 110 14.28 -3.29 -0.62
CA ASP A 110 15.00 -3.98 0.48
C ASP A 110 15.79 -3.01 1.38
N GLU A 111 16.22 -1.88 0.80
CA GLU A 111 16.88 -0.79 1.51
C GLU A 111 15.91 0.20 2.18
N GLY A 112 14.59 0.05 1.99
CA GLY A 112 13.59 0.89 2.63
C GLY A 112 12.77 1.72 1.63
N ILE A 113 13.03 3.02 1.63
CA ILE A 113 12.35 3.98 0.74
C ILE A 113 13.12 4.03 -0.57
N TRP A 114 12.43 3.93 -1.69
CA TRP A 114 13.03 3.86 -3.01
C TRP A 114 12.43 4.91 -3.93
N MET A 115 13.29 5.64 -4.66
CA MET A 115 12.87 6.53 -5.73
C MET A 115 12.93 5.78 -7.05
N VAL A 116 11.81 5.78 -7.79
CA VAL A 116 11.72 5.03 -9.05
C VAL A 116 12.63 5.69 -10.11
N PRO A 117 13.53 4.95 -10.75
CA PRO A 117 14.42 5.50 -11.76
C PRO A 117 13.64 5.89 -13.02
N ASN A 118 14.21 6.81 -13.81
CA ASN A 118 13.63 7.36 -15.05
C ASN A 118 12.35 8.20 -14.87
N PHE A 119 12.01 8.55 -13.62
CA PHE A 119 11.01 9.55 -13.27
C PHE A 119 11.70 10.85 -12.82
N GLY A 120 10.91 11.83 -12.35
CA GLY A 120 11.45 13.09 -11.88
C GLY A 120 12.30 12.95 -10.61
N THR A 121 13.19 13.91 -10.43
CA THR A 121 13.93 14.17 -9.19
C THR A 121 13.69 15.61 -8.74
N PRO A 122 14.07 16.01 -7.52
CA PRO A 122 14.01 17.42 -7.12
C PRO A 122 14.77 18.36 -8.07
N GLU A 123 15.83 17.88 -8.72
CA GLU A 123 16.64 18.66 -9.68
C GLU A 123 16.11 18.61 -11.12
N ILE A 124 15.44 17.52 -11.50
CA ILE A 124 14.89 17.28 -12.85
C ILE A 124 13.41 16.92 -12.69
N ASN A 125 12.52 17.91 -12.70
CA ASN A 125 11.08 17.68 -12.42
C ASN A 125 10.19 17.64 -13.66
N ASP A 126 10.76 17.42 -14.85
CA ASP A 126 10.02 17.28 -16.11
C ASP A 126 8.98 16.12 -16.06
N LEU A 127 9.23 15.16 -15.17
CA LEU A 127 8.35 14.04 -14.85
C LEU A 127 7.97 14.10 -13.36
N PRO A 128 6.84 13.48 -12.95
CA PRO A 128 6.50 13.36 -11.54
C PRO A 128 7.59 12.59 -10.80
N ILE A 129 7.87 12.99 -9.55
CA ILE A 129 8.74 12.22 -8.65
C ILE A 129 7.91 11.08 -8.06
N ILE A 130 8.36 9.84 -8.26
CA ILE A 130 7.71 8.65 -7.68
C ILE A 130 8.59 8.05 -6.59
N ILE A 131 8.03 7.92 -5.40
CA ILE A 131 8.68 7.28 -4.24
C ILE A 131 7.79 6.13 -3.75
N ALA A 132 8.41 4.98 -3.58
CA ALA A 132 7.76 3.76 -3.09
C ALA A 132 8.45 3.24 -1.83
N ALA A 133 7.68 2.60 -0.97
CA ALA A 133 8.17 1.84 0.18
C ALA A 133 7.16 0.77 0.55
N HIS A 134 7.61 -0.29 1.22
CA HIS A 134 6.70 -1.30 1.75
C HIS A 134 5.74 -0.70 2.78
N ARG A 135 4.51 -1.20 2.84
CA ARG A 135 3.55 -0.78 3.88
C ARG A 135 3.96 -1.26 5.27
N PHE A 136 4.45 -2.49 5.40
CA PHE A 136 4.78 -3.08 6.71
C PHE A 136 6.30 -3.21 6.94
N GLY A 137 7.09 -3.05 5.88
CA GLY A 137 8.52 -3.39 5.89
C GLY A 137 8.78 -4.89 6.05
N TYR A 138 10.04 -5.28 6.00
CA TYR A 138 10.43 -6.68 6.16
C TYR A 138 10.52 -7.12 7.62
N VAL A 139 10.36 -8.43 7.86
CA VAL A 139 10.39 -9.00 9.22
C VAL A 139 11.76 -8.90 9.88
N TYR A 140 12.84 -8.91 9.09
CA TYR A 140 14.23 -8.80 9.54
C TYR A 140 14.69 -7.35 9.78
N TRP A 141 13.93 -6.35 9.33
CA TRP A 141 14.20 -4.96 9.70
C TRP A 141 13.94 -4.73 11.19
N SER A 142 14.75 -3.86 11.80
CA SER A 142 14.53 -3.43 13.17
C SER A 142 13.19 -2.70 13.30
N SER A 143 12.62 -2.68 14.50
CA SER A 143 11.34 -1.99 14.72
C SER A 143 11.43 -0.49 14.42
N ASP A 144 12.55 0.14 14.77
CA ASP A 144 12.79 1.57 14.52
C ASP A 144 12.90 1.85 13.01
N PHE A 145 13.66 1.02 12.30
CA PHE A 145 13.80 1.14 10.84
C PHE A 145 12.47 0.92 10.12
N ARG A 146 11.70 -0.11 10.49
CA ARG A 146 10.35 -0.30 9.95
C ARG A 146 9.46 0.93 10.16
N GLN A 147 9.53 1.57 11.31
CA GLN A 147 8.71 2.75 11.58
C GLN A 147 9.10 3.95 10.71
N LYS A 148 10.40 4.14 10.46
CA LYS A 148 10.95 5.29 9.74
C LYS A 148 10.98 5.11 8.22
N SER A 149 11.09 3.88 7.73
CA SER A 149 11.37 3.56 6.33
C SER A 149 10.21 2.84 5.63
N SER A 150 9.08 2.62 6.30
CA SER A 150 7.86 2.03 5.71
C SER A 150 6.71 3.02 5.64
N PHE A 151 5.78 2.78 4.73
CA PHE A 151 4.55 3.57 4.56
C PHE A 151 3.36 3.05 5.36
N TYR A 152 3.63 2.45 6.53
CA TYR A 152 2.59 1.90 7.42
C TYR A 152 1.53 2.93 7.80
N ASN A 153 1.98 4.15 8.11
CA ASN A 153 1.14 5.25 8.59
C ASN A 153 0.69 6.20 7.48
N LEU A 154 0.94 5.90 6.19
CA LEU A 154 0.56 6.77 5.07
C LEU A 154 -0.94 7.16 5.08
N PRO A 155 -1.89 6.27 5.42
CA PRO A 155 -3.32 6.63 5.51
C PRO A 155 -3.67 7.63 6.63
N LYS A 156 -2.72 7.98 7.51
CA LYS A 156 -2.93 8.96 8.58
C LYS A 156 -2.58 10.39 8.14
N LEU A 157 -2.00 10.57 6.96
CA LEU A 157 -1.72 11.88 6.40
C LEU A 157 -3.00 12.69 6.19
N LYS A 158 -2.86 14.01 6.32
CA LYS A 158 -3.95 14.96 6.13
C LYS A 158 -3.53 16.06 5.17
N VAL A 159 -4.50 16.68 4.52
CA VAL A 159 -4.28 17.89 3.73
C VAL A 159 -3.58 18.94 4.62
N GLY A 160 -2.46 19.46 4.13
CA GLY A 160 -1.60 20.40 4.85
C GLY A 160 -0.39 19.78 5.57
N ASP A 161 -0.31 18.45 5.69
CA ASP A 161 0.91 17.80 6.14
C ASP A 161 2.06 18.03 5.14
N ARG A 162 3.28 18.11 5.65
CA ARG A 162 4.47 18.38 4.84
C ARG A 162 5.23 17.09 4.52
N VAL A 163 5.49 16.90 3.24
CA VAL A 163 6.43 15.92 2.70
C VAL A 163 7.70 16.67 2.31
N GLN A 164 8.83 16.30 2.90
CA GLN A 164 10.13 16.94 2.65
C GLN A 164 11.05 15.91 2.01
N ILE A 165 11.61 16.26 0.85
CA ILE A 165 12.70 15.52 0.22
C ILE A 165 13.95 16.36 0.44
N ILE A 166 14.87 15.84 1.25
CA ILE A 166 16.19 16.46 1.42
C ILE A 166 17.07 15.87 0.32
N TRP A 167 17.56 16.73 -0.57
CA TRP A 167 18.26 16.29 -1.79
C TRP A 167 19.53 17.08 -2.02
N ASN A 168 20.68 16.40 -2.06
CA ASN A 168 21.99 17.04 -2.25
C ASN A 168 22.20 18.22 -1.28
N GLN A 169 21.81 18.03 -0.01
CA GLN A 169 21.87 19.03 1.06
C GLN A 169 21.03 20.29 0.76
N ARG A 170 19.78 20.11 0.30
CA ARG A 170 18.78 21.17 0.04
C ARG A 170 17.39 20.77 0.53
#